data_AF-A0A7J0FQ26-F1
#
_entry.id   AF-A0A7J0FQ26-F1
#
_cell.length_a   1.000
_cell.length_b   1.000
_cell.length_c   1.000
_cell.angle_alpha   90.00
_cell.angle_beta   90.00
_cell.angle_gamma   90.00
#
_symmetry.space_group_name_H-M   'P 1'
#
loop_
_entity.id
_entity.type
_entity.pdbx_description
1 polymer ?
#
loop_
_entity_poly.entity_id
_entity_poly.type
_entity_poly.pdbx_seq_one_letter_code
_entity_poly.pdbx_strand_id
1 'polypeptide(L)'
;MTVQIHPQLFSPDEESVRIILSKLHTYDDVVERVASHLGLDDPSKIRLVSHNCYSQQPKPHPIKYREVERLSDMLVHYNQTSDILYYEVLDIPLPKVT
;
A
#
# COMPACT_ATOMS: atom_id res chain seq x y z
N MET A 1 1.64 -5.90 -13.39
CA MET A 1 2.84 -6.35 -12.65
C MET A 1 2.39 -6.98 -11.34
N THR A 2 3.15 -7.92 -10.82
CA THR A 2 2.88 -8.49 -9.49
C THR A 2 3.52 -7.58 -8.44
N VAL A 3 2.78 -7.24 -7.39
CA VAL A 3 3.25 -6.45 -6.25
C VAL A 3 3.10 -7.29 -4.99
N GLN A 4 4.13 -7.29 -4.15
CA GLN A 4 4.13 -7.89 -2.82
C GLN A 4 3.59 -6.87 -1.82
N ILE A 5 2.51 -7.23 -1.15
CA ILE A 5 1.81 -6.41 -0.17
C ILE A 5 2.08 -7.01 1.21
N HIS A 6 2.85 -6.30 2.04
CA HIS A 6 3.23 -6.76 3.38
C HIS A 6 2.49 -5.98 4.47
N PRO A 7 2.17 -6.60 5.60
CA PRO A 7 1.73 -5.83 6.76
C PRO A 7 2.86 -4.94 7.27
N GLN A 8 2.53 -3.70 7.66
CA GLN A 8 3.52 -2.75 8.18
C GLN A 8 4.00 -3.13 9.58
N LEU A 9 3.09 -3.68 10.40
CA LEU A 9 3.41 -4.23 11.72
C LEU A 9 3.36 -5.75 11.62
N PHE A 10 4.37 -6.42 12.13
CA PHE A 10 4.38 -7.88 12.14
C PHE A 10 3.42 -8.39 13.21
N SER A 11 2.16 -8.65 12.84
CA SER A 11 1.31 -9.55 13.60
C SER A 11 1.46 -10.97 13.04
N PRO A 12 1.56 -12.00 13.89
CA PRO A 12 1.73 -13.38 13.45
C PRO A 12 0.59 -13.90 12.56
N ASP A 13 -0.57 -13.24 12.61
CA ASP A 13 -1.76 -13.59 11.83
C ASP A 13 -1.83 -12.86 10.46
N GLU A 14 -1.00 -11.84 10.22
CA GLU A 14 -1.00 -11.09 8.95
C GLU A 14 0.09 -11.62 8.02
N GLU A 15 -0.35 -12.29 6.94
CA GLU A 15 0.55 -12.75 5.89
C GLU A 15 0.71 -11.70 4.77
N SER A 16 1.87 -11.73 4.11
CA SER A 16 2.09 -10.96 2.89
C SER A 16 1.35 -11.60 1.72
N VAL A 17 0.67 -10.79 0.91
CA VAL A 17 -0.07 -11.26 -0.27
C VAL A 17 0.56 -10.74 -1.56
N ARG A 18 0.41 -11.50 -2.64
CA ARG A 18 0.86 -11.08 -3.98
C ARG A 18 -0.34 -10.71 -4.82
N ILE A 19 -0.40 -9.47 -5.26
CA ILE A 19 -1.53 -8.93 -6.03
C ILE A 19 -1.05 -8.48 -7.41
N ILE A 20 -1.82 -8.81 -8.44
CA ILE A 20 -1.57 -8.30 -9.79
C ILE A 20 -2.20 -6.90 -9.93
N LEU A 21 -1.36 -5.91 -10.17
CA LEU A 21 -1.75 -4.51 -10.30
C LEU A 21 -1.22 -3.88 -11.61
N SER A 22 -1.92 -2.86 -12.09
CA SER A 22 -1.47 -2.01 -13.19
C SER A 22 -0.63 -0.86 -12.65
N LYS A 23 0.43 -0.47 -13.36
CA LYS A 23 1.22 0.72 -13.04
C LYS A 23 0.38 2.01 -13.05
N LEU A 24 -0.74 1.98 -13.77
CA LEU A 24 -1.68 3.10 -13.90
C LEU A 24 -2.76 3.12 -12.81
N HIS A 25 -2.81 2.11 -11.93
CA HIS A 25 -3.78 2.11 -10.83
C HIS A 25 -3.53 3.31 -9.90
N THR A 26 -4.63 3.92 -9.48
CA THR A 26 -4.66 4.99 -8.49
C THR A 26 -4.52 4.45 -7.07
N TYR A 27 -4.41 5.34 -6.09
CA TYR A 27 -4.40 4.95 -4.67
C TYR A 27 -5.66 4.14 -4.33
N ASP A 28 -6.83 4.62 -4.77
CA ASP A 28 -8.12 3.97 -4.50
C ASP A 28 -8.19 2.58 -5.17
N ASP A 29 -7.75 2.44 -6.43
CA ASP A 29 -7.71 1.13 -7.11
C ASP A 29 -6.83 0.11 -6.38
N VAL A 30 -5.71 0.57 -5.79
CA VAL A 30 -4.80 -0.30 -5.04
C VAL A 30 -5.45 -0.74 -3.73
N VAL A 31 -6.00 0.20 -2.94
CA VAL A 31 -6.61 -0.16 -1.65
C VAL A 31 -7.86 -1.00 -1.80
N GLU A 32 -8.67 -0.80 -2.85
CA GLU A 32 -9.83 -1.66 -3.13
C GLU A 32 -9.41 -3.12 -3.35
N ARG A 33 -8.35 -3.33 -4.14
CA ARG A 33 -7.84 -4.67 -4.41
C ARG A 33 -7.21 -5.29 -3.16
N VAL A 34 -6.45 -4.52 -2.40
CA VAL A 34 -5.86 -5.00 -1.14
C VAL A 34 -6.97 -5.38 -0.16
N ALA A 35 -7.98 -4.53 0.04
CA ALA A 35 -9.12 -4.80 0.90
C ALA A 35 -9.86 -6.08 0.49
N SER A 36 -10.10 -6.26 -0.81
CA SER A 36 -10.74 -7.47 -1.34
C SER A 36 -9.92 -8.75 -1.06
N HIS A 37 -8.59 -8.69 -1.09
CA HIS A 37 -7.74 -9.86 -0.76
C HIS A 37 -7.67 -10.12 0.75
N LEU A 38 -7.77 -9.06 1.58
CA LEU A 38 -7.78 -9.16 3.04
C LEU A 38 -9.17 -9.48 3.62
N GLY A 39 -10.23 -9.43 2.80
CA GLY A 39 -11.61 -9.59 3.28
C GLY A 39 -12.12 -8.41 4.11
N LEU A 40 -11.57 -7.21 3.88
CA LEU A 40 -11.99 -5.98 4.56
C LEU A 40 -13.15 -5.31 3.82
N ASP A 41 -14.21 -4.96 4.55
CA ASP A 41 -15.39 -4.30 4.00
C ASP A 41 -15.15 -2.84 3.56
N ASP A 42 -14.20 -2.16 4.22
CA ASP A 42 -13.93 -0.74 4.02
C ASP A 42 -12.48 -0.49 3.56
N PRO A 43 -12.24 -0.29 2.25
CA PRO A 43 -10.89 -0.04 1.74
C PRO A 43 -10.31 1.31 2.19
N SER A 44 -11.14 2.25 2.65
CA SER A 44 -10.65 3.55 3.12
C SER A 44 -9.93 3.48 4.47
N LYS A 45 -10.03 2.34 5.17
CA LYS A 45 -9.23 2.03 6.36
C LYS A 45 -7.82 1.56 6.04
N ILE A 46 -7.48 1.36 4.77
CA ILE A 46 -6.14 0.91 4.37
C ILE A 46 -5.23 2.11 4.12
N ARG A 47 -4.15 2.16 4.89
CA ARG A 47 -3.04 3.09 4.68
C ARG A 47 -1.89 2.37 3.97
N LEU A 48 -1.42 2.93 2.85
CA LEU A 48 -0.28 2.39 2.10
C LEU A 48 1.03 3.04 2.53
N VAL A 49 2.10 2.25 2.56
CA VAL A 49 3.46 2.71 2.85
C VAL A 49 4.43 2.16 1.82
N SER A 50 5.25 3.03 1.23
CA SER A 50 6.26 2.60 0.27
C SER A 50 7.41 1.86 0.93
N HIS A 51 8.07 1.00 0.16
CA HIS A 51 9.29 0.34 0.57
C HIS A 51 10.52 1.26 0.56
N ASN A 52 11.38 1.10 1.55
CA ASN A 52 12.70 1.72 1.59
C ASN A 52 13.77 0.71 1.13
N CYS A 53 14.26 0.87 -0.10
CA CYS A 53 15.26 -0.02 -0.71
C CYS A 53 16.60 -0.10 0.03
N TYR A 54 16.95 0.88 0.88
CA TYR A 54 18.21 0.85 1.63
C TYR A 54 18.12 -0.01 2.90
N SER A 55 17.02 0.12 3.65
CA SER A 55 16.82 -0.59 4.92
C SER A 55 16.02 -1.88 4.77
N GLN A 56 15.44 -2.13 3.60
CA GLN A 56 14.55 -3.26 3.33
C GLN A 56 13.35 -3.30 4.29
N GLN A 57 12.84 -2.11 4.64
CA GLN A 57 11.75 -1.89 5.60
C GLN A 57 10.73 -0.89 5.02
N PRO A 58 9.50 -0.80 5.57
CA PRO A 58 8.59 0.27 5.23
C PRO A 58 9.23 1.64 5.51
N LYS A 59 8.90 2.64 4.69
CA LYS A 59 9.28 4.03 4.97
C LYS A 59 8.62 4.49 6.27
N PRO A 60 9.29 5.37 7.06
CA PRO A 60 8.74 5.86 8.32
C PRO A 60 7.46 6.70 8.13
N HIS A 61 7.29 7.32 6.95
CA HIS A 61 6.11 8.11 6.63
C HIS A 61 5.24 7.35 5.61
N PRO A 62 3.95 7.18 5.89
CA PRO A 62 3.02 6.58 4.95
C PRO A 62 2.81 7.47 3.72
N ILE A 63 2.30 6.87 2.65
CA ILE A 63 1.84 7.62 1.49
C ILE A 63 0.59 8.39 1.92
N LYS A 64 0.56 9.71 1.74
CA LYS A 64 -0.65 10.47 2.09
C LYS A 64 -1.78 10.10 1.15
N TYR A 65 -2.99 10.07 1.70
CA TYR A 65 -4.18 9.67 0.95
C TYR A 65 -4.34 10.50 -0.32
N ARG A 66 -4.35 9.83 -1.48
CA ARG A 66 -4.47 10.42 -2.83
C ARG A 66 -3.43 11.47 -3.22
N GLU A 67 -2.37 11.68 -2.44
CA GLU A 67 -1.27 12.58 -2.83
C GLU A 67 -0.46 12.00 -4.00
N VAL A 68 -0.46 10.67 -4.12
CA VAL A 68 0.20 9.95 -5.21
C VAL A 68 -0.83 9.43 -6.20
N GLU A 69 -0.72 9.88 -7.45
CA GLU A 69 -1.70 9.55 -8.49
C GLU A 69 -1.63 8.09 -8.94
N ARG A 70 -0.43 7.50 -9.02
CA ARG A 70 -0.23 6.21 -9.67
C ARG A 70 0.62 5.25 -8.84
N LEU A 71 0.34 3.96 -8.97
CA LEU A 71 1.12 2.88 -8.38
C LEU A 71 2.61 2.98 -8.75
N SER A 72 2.94 3.39 -9.99
CA SER A 72 4.34 3.58 -10.39
C SER A 72 5.11 4.51 -9.46
N ASP A 73 4.45 5.53 -8.95
CA ASP A 73 5.06 6.57 -8.12
C ASP A 73 5.11 6.12 -6.65
N MET A 74 4.14 5.29 -6.22
CA MET A 74 4.11 4.67 -4.89
C MET A 74 5.26 3.68 -4.68
N LEU A 75 5.73 3.07 -5.77
CA LEU A 75 6.77 2.05 -5.78
C LEU A 75 8.20 2.61 -5.92
N VAL A 76 8.36 3.91 -6.10
CA VAL A 76 9.67 4.55 -6.33
C VAL A 76 10.23 5.15 -5.05
N HIS A 77 11.49 4.84 -4.78
CA HIS A 77 12.29 5.45 -3.72
C HIS A 77 13.69 5.76 -4.24
N TYR A 78 14.13 7.02 -4.17
CA TYR A 78 15.43 7.47 -4.72
C TYR A 78 15.71 6.97 -6.14
N ASN A 79 14.74 7.10 -7.03
CA ASN A 79 14.85 6.69 -8.44
C ASN A 79 15.02 5.18 -8.67
N GLN A 80 14.83 4.36 -7.63
CA GLN A 80 14.72 2.90 -7.72
C GLN A 80 13.27 2.48 -7.57
N THR A 81 12.77 1.67 -8.50
CA THR A 81 11.44 1.06 -8.41
C THR A 81 11.53 -0.28 -7.70
N SER A 82 10.68 -0.52 -6.71
CA SER A 82 10.46 -1.86 -6.14
C SER A 82 9.11 -2.43 -6.58
N ASP A 83 8.86 -3.69 -6.28
CA ASP A 83 7.56 -4.34 -6.39
C ASP A 83 6.93 -4.57 -5.00
N ILE A 84 7.34 -3.82 -3.98
CA ILE A 84 6.90 -3.99 -2.59
C ILE A 84 6.12 -2.76 -2.13
N LEU A 85 4.94 -2.99 -1.55
CA LEU A 85 4.21 -2.04 -0.73
C LEU A 85 3.89 -2.65 0.63
N TYR A 86 3.70 -1.78 1.60
CA TYR A 86 3.18 -2.16 2.91
C TYR A 86 1.78 -1.57 3.10
N TYR A 87 0.99 -2.25 3.90
CA TYR A 87 -0.32 -1.78 4.32
C TYR A 87 -0.44 -1.75 5.84
N GLU A 88 -1.34 -0.90 6.31
CA GLU A 88 -1.77 -0.82 7.69
C GLU A 88 -3.28 -0.62 7.70
N VAL A 89 -3.99 -1.41 8.50
CA VAL A 89 -5.43 -1.28 8.71
C VAL A 89 -5.67 -0.31 9.86
N LEU A 90 -6.41 0.75 9.61
CA LEU A 90 -6.76 1.78 10.59
C LEU A 90 -8.11 1.49 11.24
N ASP A 91 -8.27 1.91 12.50
CA ASP A 91 -9.56 1.83 13.21
C ASP A 91 -10.61 2.76 12.58
N ILE A 92 -10.16 3.89 12.04
CA ILE A 92 -10.99 4.91 11.38
C ILE A 92 -10.58 5.08 9.92
N PRO A 93 -11.53 5.37 9.01
CA PRO A 93 -11.22 5.58 7.60
C PRO A 93 -10.36 6.84 7.41
N LEU A 94 -9.53 6.83 6.36
CA LEU A 94 -8.78 8.01 5.95
C LEU A 94 -9.75 9.15 5.58
N PRO A 95 -9.43 10.41 5.95
CA PRO A 95 -10.30 11.54 5.68
C PRO A 95 -10.47 11.71 4.17
N LYS A 96 -11.72 11.69 3.70
CA LYS A 96 -12.04 12.07 2.32
C LYS A 96 -11.71 13.55 2.15
N VAL A 97 -10.77 13.85 1.28
CA VAL A 97 -10.55 15.23 0.83
C VAL A 97 -11.77 15.58 -0.03
N THR A 98 -12.71 16.34 0.55
CA THR A 98 -13.90 16.90 -0.09
C THR A 98 -13.53 17.95 -1.12
#